data_AF-A0A2G9H0H3-F1
#
_entry.id   AF-A0A2G9H0H3-F1
#
_cell.length_a   1.000
_cell.length_b   1.000
_cell.length_c   1.000
_cell.angle_alpha   90.00
_cell.angle_beta   90.00
_cell.angle_gamma   90.00
#
_symmetry.space_group_name_H-M   'P 1'
#
loop_
_entity.id
_entity.type
_entity.pdbx_description
1 polymer ?
#
loop_
_entity_poly.entity_id
_entity_poly.type
_entity_poly.pdbx_seq_one_letter_code
_entity_poly.pdbx_strand_id
1 'polypeptide(L)'
;MLTPKDYIGALMELAQDRRGEFKEIKFITADRASIIYELPLAEMVGDFFDQLKSRSKGYASMEYSFIGYKESDLIKLDIQISGDPVEPLSTIVHKDKAYAVGRALTQKLKELIPRQMFKVPIQACIGSKVIASEALSAIRKDVLAKCYGGDITRKKKLLRKQAEGKKRMKAIGRVDVPQEAFMAVLKLEKEVL
;
A
#
# COMPACT_ATOMS: atom_id res chain seq x y z
N MET A 1 -16.29 -19.79 13.01
CA MET A 1 -14.97 -20.48 12.90
C MET A 1 -14.92 -21.63 13.89
N LEU A 2 -14.31 -22.75 13.53
CA LEU A 2 -14.10 -23.91 14.40
C LEU A 2 -12.60 -24.16 14.52
N THR A 3 -12.08 -24.27 15.74
CA THR A 3 -10.63 -24.42 15.98
C THR A 3 -10.35 -25.24 17.24
N PRO A 4 -9.19 -25.91 17.33
CA PRO A 4 -8.67 -26.38 18.60
C PRO A 4 -8.40 -25.25 19.58
N LYS A 5 -8.47 -25.56 20.89
CA LYS A 5 -8.31 -24.58 21.99
C LYS A 5 -7.00 -23.81 21.95
N ASP A 6 -5.91 -24.48 21.54
CA ASP A 6 -4.56 -23.90 21.52
C ASP A 6 -4.40 -22.72 20.55
N TYR A 7 -5.24 -22.64 19.51
CA TYR A 7 -5.14 -21.61 18.46
C TYR A 7 -6.15 -20.48 18.61
N ILE A 8 -7.00 -20.49 19.64
CA ILE A 8 -8.04 -19.48 19.85
C ILE A 8 -7.44 -18.07 19.90
N GLY A 9 -6.38 -17.87 20.69
CA GLY A 9 -5.77 -16.54 20.87
C GLY A 9 -5.28 -15.94 19.55
N ALA A 10 -4.56 -16.71 18.75
CA ALA A 10 -4.02 -16.26 17.47
C ALA A 10 -5.11 -15.92 16.44
N LEU A 11 -6.25 -16.62 16.49
CA LEU A 11 -7.41 -16.36 15.62
C LEU A 11 -8.24 -15.17 16.10
N MET A 12 -8.36 -14.95 17.41
CA MET A 12 -9.00 -13.77 17.97
C MET A 12 -8.23 -12.50 17.59
N GLU A 13 -6.91 -12.54 17.70
CA GLU A 13 -6.03 -11.44 17.25
C GLU A 13 -6.22 -11.16 15.76
N LEU A 14 -6.22 -12.21 14.92
CA LEU A 14 -6.49 -12.07 13.47
C LEU A 14 -7.85 -11.42 13.19
N ALA A 15 -8.90 -11.86 13.87
CA ALA A 15 -10.24 -11.29 13.70
C ALA A 15 -10.28 -9.82 14.14
N GLN A 16 -9.59 -9.47 15.23
CA GLN A 16 -9.56 -8.12 15.76
C GLN A 16 -8.76 -7.15 14.86
N ASP A 17 -7.63 -7.57 14.30
CA ASP A 17 -6.85 -6.82 13.30
C ASP A 17 -7.68 -6.49 12.04
N ARG A 18 -8.63 -7.36 11.74
CA ARG A 18 -9.57 -7.25 10.60
C ARG A 18 -10.88 -6.56 11.01
N ARG A 19 -10.88 -5.85 12.15
CA ARG A 19 -12.02 -5.09 12.69
C ARG A 19 -13.24 -5.96 12.98
N GLY A 20 -12.99 -7.22 13.36
CA GLY A 20 -14.02 -8.17 13.73
C GLY A 20 -14.59 -7.86 15.11
N GLU A 21 -15.91 -7.85 15.20
CA GLU A 21 -16.63 -7.74 16.45
C GLU A 21 -16.89 -9.14 17.02
N PHE A 22 -16.35 -9.40 18.21
CA PHE A 22 -16.56 -10.68 18.91
C PHE A 22 -18.03 -10.82 19.31
N LYS A 23 -18.64 -11.96 18.99
CA LYS A 23 -20.00 -12.28 19.44
C LYS A 23 -20.02 -13.34 20.50
N GLU A 24 -19.46 -14.50 20.19
CA GLU A 24 -19.59 -15.65 21.08
C GLU A 24 -18.46 -16.67 20.88
N ILE A 25 -18.09 -17.34 21.98
CA ILE A 25 -17.25 -18.53 21.95
C ILE A 25 -17.97 -19.69 22.66
N LYS A 26 -18.10 -20.83 21.97
CA LYS A 26 -18.70 -22.06 22.51
C LYS A 26 -17.68 -23.19 22.48
N PHE A 27 -17.42 -23.81 23.62
CA PHE A 27 -16.64 -25.04 23.68
C PHE A 27 -17.54 -26.22 23.31
N ILE A 28 -17.23 -26.89 22.19
CA ILE A 28 -17.98 -28.08 21.74
C ILE A 28 -17.47 -29.32 22.49
N THR A 29 -16.16 -29.39 22.70
CA THR A 29 -15.46 -30.41 23.48
C THR A 29 -14.32 -29.77 24.25
N ALA A 30 -13.66 -30.51 25.15
CA ALA A 30 -12.51 -30.02 25.91
C ALA A 30 -11.42 -29.37 25.02
N ASP A 31 -11.24 -29.91 23.82
CA ASP A 31 -10.17 -29.52 22.90
C ASP A 31 -10.64 -28.65 21.73
N ARG A 32 -11.95 -28.45 21.52
CA ARG A 32 -12.49 -27.71 20.36
C ARG A 32 -13.43 -26.59 20.77
N ALA A 33 -13.25 -25.43 20.14
CA ALA A 33 -14.10 -24.27 20.30
C ALA A 33 -14.65 -23.77 18.96
N SER A 34 -15.91 -23.36 18.98
CA SER A 34 -16.55 -22.56 17.96
C SER A 34 -16.49 -21.09 18.35
N ILE A 35 -16.09 -20.24 17.42
CA ILE A 35 -15.94 -18.80 17.61
C ILE A 35 -16.77 -18.09 16.54
N ILE A 36 -17.60 -17.13 16.98
CA ILE A 36 -18.46 -16.33 16.13
C ILE A 36 -17.97 -14.88 16.17
N TYR A 37 -17.66 -14.35 14.99
CA TYR A 37 -17.25 -12.97 14.77
C TYR A 37 -18.08 -12.38 13.65
N GLU A 38 -18.40 -11.09 13.78
CA GLU A 38 -18.90 -10.29 12.68
C GLU A 38 -17.74 -9.49 12.09
N LEU A 39 -17.44 -9.69 10.80
CA LEU A 39 -16.32 -9.05 10.12
C LEU A 39 -16.82 -8.32 8.87
N PRO A 40 -16.22 -7.16 8.52
CA PRO A 40 -16.44 -6.55 7.22
C PRO A 40 -15.99 -7.50 6.10
N LEU A 41 -16.86 -7.73 5.12
CA LEU A 41 -16.57 -8.66 4.02
C LEU A 41 -15.29 -8.30 3.25
N ALA A 42 -15.00 -7.01 3.10
CA ALA A 42 -13.79 -6.51 2.42
C ALA A 42 -12.49 -7.00 3.08
N GLU A 43 -12.47 -7.14 4.41
CA GLU A 43 -11.30 -7.60 5.18
C GLU A 43 -11.20 -9.13 5.19
N MET A 44 -12.28 -9.82 4.80
CA MET A 44 -12.32 -11.29 4.74
C MET A 44 -11.87 -11.82 3.37
N VAL A 45 -12.16 -11.10 2.28
CA VAL A 45 -11.91 -11.55 0.89
C VAL A 45 -10.41 -11.53 0.51
N GLY A 46 -9.58 -10.78 1.25
CA GLY A 46 -8.14 -10.74 1.07
C GLY A 46 -7.44 -12.00 1.59
N ASP A 47 -6.47 -11.83 2.49
CA ASP A 47 -5.62 -12.92 2.99
C ASP A 47 -6.20 -13.70 4.18
N PHE A 48 -7.43 -13.41 4.61
CA PHE A 48 -7.98 -13.90 5.88
C PHE A 48 -7.95 -15.43 5.99
N PHE A 49 -8.36 -16.13 4.93
CA PHE A 49 -8.39 -17.59 4.90
C PHE A 49 -6.99 -18.19 5.00
N ASP A 50 -6.03 -17.61 4.28
CA ASP A 50 -4.63 -18.06 4.27
C ASP A 50 -3.98 -17.83 5.64
N GLN A 51 -4.22 -16.66 6.26
CA GLN A 51 -3.79 -16.35 7.62
C GLN A 51 -4.42 -17.30 8.66
N LEU A 52 -5.72 -17.58 8.54
CA LEU A 52 -6.44 -18.49 9.42
C LEU A 52 -5.83 -19.89 9.35
N LYS A 53 -5.53 -20.38 8.14
CA LYS A 53 -4.88 -21.69 7.95
C LYS A 53 -3.44 -21.69 8.45
N SER A 54 -2.66 -20.66 8.16
CA SER A 54 -1.27 -20.53 8.61
C SER A 54 -1.16 -20.52 10.15
N ARG A 55 -1.91 -19.65 10.83
CA ARG A 55 -1.89 -19.50 12.30
C ARG A 55 -2.41 -20.74 13.04
N SER A 56 -3.30 -21.50 12.40
CA SER A 56 -3.86 -22.73 12.97
C SER A 56 -3.18 -24.02 12.51
N LYS A 57 -2.08 -23.93 11.75
CA LYS A 57 -1.44 -25.10 11.09
C LYS A 57 -2.42 -25.95 10.25
N GLY A 58 -3.47 -25.31 9.73
CA GLY A 58 -4.51 -25.93 8.91
C GLY A 58 -5.71 -26.47 9.68
N TYR A 59 -5.66 -26.50 11.03
CA TYR A 59 -6.70 -27.12 11.86
C TYR A 59 -7.98 -26.30 12.01
N ALA A 60 -7.93 -24.99 11.76
CA ALA A 60 -9.12 -24.16 11.84
C ALA A 60 -9.93 -24.20 10.55
N SER A 61 -11.27 -24.18 10.68
CA SER A 61 -12.19 -23.99 9.56
C SER A 61 -13.07 -22.76 9.80
N MET A 62 -13.58 -22.18 8.72
CA MET A 62 -14.50 -21.06 8.80
C MET A 62 -15.66 -21.27 7.84
N GLU A 63 -16.80 -20.74 8.27
CA GLU A 63 -18.01 -20.58 7.47
C GLU A 63 -18.47 -19.15 7.74
N TYR A 64 -19.01 -18.50 6.72
CA TYR A 64 -19.53 -17.14 6.82
C TYR A 64 -20.89 -17.07 6.13
N SER A 65 -21.75 -16.22 6.67
CA SER A 65 -23.01 -15.85 6.05
C SER A 65 -23.08 -14.33 5.96
N PHE A 66 -23.70 -13.83 4.89
CA PHE A 66 -23.90 -12.39 4.75
C PHE A 66 -25.02 -11.93 5.68
N ILE A 67 -24.68 -11.05 6.62
CA ILE A 67 -25.59 -10.56 7.67
C ILE A 67 -26.22 -9.19 7.35
N GLY A 68 -25.80 -8.53 6.27
CA GLY A 68 -26.29 -7.21 5.86
C GLY A 68 -25.20 -6.14 5.80
N TYR A 69 -25.63 -4.92 5.50
CA TYR A 69 -24.77 -3.74 5.43
C TYR A 69 -24.72 -3.01 6.77
N LYS A 70 -23.55 -2.51 7.15
CA LYS A 70 -23.33 -1.66 8.30
C LYS A 70 -22.57 -0.40 7.89
N GLU A 71 -22.82 0.68 8.61
CA GLU A 71 -22.08 1.93 8.43
C GLU A 71 -20.63 1.77 8.91
N SER A 72 -19.67 2.33 8.17
CA SER A 72 -18.24 2.28 8.49
C SER A 72 -17.55 3.55 7.98
N ASP A 73 -16.51 4.01 8.67
CA ASP A 73 -15.71 5.18 8.26
C ASP A 73 -14.72 4.79 7.13
N LEU A 74 -15.25 4.82 5.91
CA LEU A 74 -14.51 4.50 4.68
C LEU A 74 -14.05 5.78 3.98
N ILE A 75 -12.83 5.73 3.47
CA ILE A 75 -12.26 6.82 2.69
C ILE A 75 -11.74 6.31 1.35
N LYS A 76 -11.84 7.18 0.33
CA LYS A 76 -11.21 6.95 -0.97
C LYS A 76 -9.75 7.37 -0.88
N LEU A 77 -8.86 6.43 -1.15
CA LEU A 77 -7.43 6.64 -1.25
C LEU A 77 -7.05 6.72 -2.73
N ASP A 78 -6.63 7.90 -3.18
CA ASP A 78 -6.20 8.14 -4.56
C ASP A 78 -4.67 8.12 -4.63
N ILE A 79 -4.11 7.54 -5.69
CA ILE A 79 -2.67 7.59 -5.96
C ILE A 79 -2.40 8.61 -7.06
N GLN A 80 -1.40 9.46 -6.85
CA GLN A 80 -0.95 10.48 -7.80
C GLN A 80 0.54 10.31 -8.10
N ILE A 81 0.90 10.40 -9.38
CA ILE A 81 2.29 10.30 -9.85
C ILE A 81 2.61 11.59 -10.60
N SER A 82 3.59 12.33 -10.11
CA SER A 82 3.96 13.65 -10.67
C SER A 82 2.79 14.66 -10.76
N GLY A 83 1.77 14.49 -9.92
CA GLY A 83 0.55 15.33 -9.91
C GLY A 83 -0.59 14.78 -10.75
N ASP A 84 -0.34 13.75 -11.56
CA ASP A 84 -1.39 13.10 -12.35
C ASP A 84 -2.04 11.98 -11.52
N PRO A 85 -3.37 11.99 -11.33
CA PRO A 85 -4.07 10.92 -10.64
C PRO A 85 -4.08 9.64 -11.49
N VAL A 86 -3.83 8.51 -10.84
CA VAL A 86 -3.89 7.18 -11.43
C VAL A 86 -5.13 6.48 -10.89
N GLU A 87 -6.27 6.72 -11.53
CA GLU A 87 -7.57 6.19 -11.11
C GLU A 87 -7.58 4.66 -10.88
N PRO A 88 -6.93 3.83 -11.72
CA PRO A 88 -6.97 2.38 -11.53
C PRO A 88 -6.27 1.88 -10.25
N LEU A 89 -5.45 2.72 -9.59
CA LEU A 89 -4.81 2.41 -8.31
C LEU A 89 -5.57 3.00 -7.11
N SER A 90 -6.73 3.62 -7.35
CA SER A 90 -7.51 4.23 -6.28
C SER A 90 -8.32 3.16 -5.57
N THR A 91 -8.28 3.17 -4.24
CA THR A 91 -8.84 2.10 -3.40
C THR A 91 -9.74 2.70 -2.32
N ILE A 92 -10.73 1.94 -1.87
CA ILE A 92 -11.56 2.33 -0.73
C ILE A 92 -11.06 1.57 0.49
N VAL A 93 -10.63 2.32 1.51
CA VAL A 93 -10.01 1.76 2.71
C VAL A 93 -10.65 2.35 3.96
N HIS A 94 -10.58 1.63 5.07
CA HIS A 94 -10.95 2.19 6.37
C HIS A 94 -9.98 3.31 6.73
N LYS A 95 -10.50 4.37 7.37
CA LYS A 95 -9.71 5.55 7.75
C LYS A 95 -8.45 5.23 8.56
N ASP A 96 -8.55 4.29 9.49
CA ASP A 96 -7.42 3.89 10.34
C ASP A 96 -6.29 3.20 9.57
N LYS A 97 -6.63 2.43 8.53
CA LYS A 97 -5.67 1.70 7.70
C LYS A 97 -5.11 2.54 6.55
N ALA A 98 -5.72 3.69 6.26
CA ALA A 98 -5.40 4.50 5.08
C ALA A 98 -3.93 4.91 5.00
N TYR A 99 -3.32 5.33 6.11
CA TYR A 99 -1.90 5.71 6.12
C TYR A 99 -0.98 4.53 5.82
N ALA A 100 -1.23 3.38 6.46
CA ALA A 100 -0.42 2.18 6.28
C ALA A 100 -0.50 1.67 4.83
N VAL A 101 -1.73 1.58 4.29
CA VAL A 101 -1.96 1.17 2.90
C VAL A 101 -1.33 2.15 1.91
N GLY A 102 -1.58 3.45 2.08
CA GLY A 102 -1.00 4.48 1.20
C GLY A 102 0.54 4.49 1.23
N ARG A 103 1.14 4.25 2.39
CA ARG A 103 2.60 4.15 2.50
C ARG A 103 3.15 2.89 1.82
N ALA A 104 2.51 1.74 2.02
CA ALA A 104 2.91 0.49 1.37
C ALA A 104 2.82 0.62 -0.17
N LEU A 105 1.72 1.18 -0.68
CA LEU A 105 1.52 1.41 -2.12
C LEU A 105 2.57 2.35 -2.71
N THR A 106 2.79 3.51 -2.07
CA THR A 106 3.76 4.50 -2.57
C THR A 106 5.21 3.98 -2.55
N GLN A 107 5.58 3.19 -1.54
CA GLN A 107 6.90 2.56 -1.47
C GLN A 107 7.08 1.50 -2.57
N LYS A 108 6.06 0.68 -2.84
CA LYS A 108 6.13 -0.33 -3.89
C LYS A 108 6.18 0.27 -5.28
N LEU A 109 5.38 1.30 -5.55
CA LEU A 109 5.44 2.03 -6.80
C LEU A 109 6.82 2.65 -7.05
N LYS A 110 7.51 3.09 -5.99
CA LYS A 110 8.90 3.60 -6.10
C LYS A 110 9.90 2.53 -6.53
N GLU A 111 9.70 1.27 -6.14
CA GLU A 111 10.54 0.14 -6.53
C GLU A 111 10.30 -0.27 -7.99
N LEU A 112 9.05 -0.19 -8.44
CA LEU A 112 8.63 -0.67 -9.76
C LEU A 112 8.78 0.36 -10.88
N ILE A 113 8.62 1.65 -10.56
CA ILE A 113 8.70 2.71 -11.56
C ILE A 113 10.18 3.01 -11.88
N PRO A 114 10.56 3.07 -13.17
CA PRO A 114 11.92 3.41 -13.54
C PRO A 114 12.24 4.87 -13.19
N ARG A 115 13.48 5.11 -12.74
CA ARG A 115 13.96 6.46 -12.44
C ARG A 115 14.02 7.30 -13.71
N GLN A 116 13.61 8.57 -13.58
CA GLN A 116 13.64 9.56 -14.66
C GLN A 116 14.78 10.56 -14.48
N MET A 117 15.01 11.40 -15.48
CA MET A 117 16.00 12.50 -15.42
C MET A 117 15.58 13.65 -14.48
N PHE A 118 14.35 13.63 -13.99
CA PHE A 118 13.79 14.55 -12.99
C PHE A 118 13.23 13.78 -11.79
N LYS A 119 12.95 14.51 -10.70
CA LYS A 119 12.39 13.92 -9.48
C LYS A 119 10.91 13.64 -9.72
N VAL A 120 10.50 12.38 -9.57
CA VAL A 120 9.10 11.94 -9.70
C VAL A 120 8.53 11.74 -8.30
N PRO A 121 7.63 12.61 -7.82
CA PRO A 121 6.89 12.36 -6.58
C PRO A 121 5.77 11.34 -6.83
N ILE A 122 5.62 10.39 -5.92
CA ILE A 122 4.52 9.45 -5.84
C ILE A 122 3.79 9.77 -4.53
N GLN A 123 2.50 10.00 -4.61
CA GLN A 123 1.70 10.50 -3.49
C GLN A 123 0.45 9.65 -3.34
N ALA A 124 0.10 9.36 -2.10
CA ALA A 124 -1.21 8.84 -1.73
C ALA A 124 -2.00 9.97 -1.09
N CYS A 125 -3.21 10.20 -1.59
CA CYS A 125 -4.05 11.34 -1.27
C CYS A 125 -5.42 10.88 -0.80
N ILE A 126 -6.00 11.61 0.13
CA ILE A 126 -7.42 11.54 0.48
C ILE A 126 -8.03 12.85 -0.03
N GLY A 127 -8.70 12.80 -1.18
CA GLY A 127 -9.13 14.00 -1.89
C GLY A 127 -7.93 14.90 -2.21
N SER A 128 -7.88 16.10 -1.61
CA SER A 128 -6.79 17.07 -1.79
C SER A 128 -5.61 16.89 -0.82
N LYS A 129 -5.78 16.12 0.26
CA LYS A 129 -4.78 15.98 1.31
C LYS A 129 -3.84 14.81 1.01
N VAL A 130 -2.55 15.10 0.87
CA VAL A 130 -1.51 14.06 0.77
C VAL A 130 -1.27 13.43 2.14
N ILE A 131 -1.43 12.11 2.26
CA ILE A 131 -1.17 11.38 3.52
C ILE A 131 0.19 10.70 3.55
N ALA A 132 0.64 10.19 2.41
CA ALA A 132 1.92 9.52 2.26
C ALA A 132 2.56 10.01 0.95
N SER A 133 3.88 10.24 0.98
CA SER A 133 4.61 10.65 -0.21
C SER A 133 5.99 10.01 -0.22
N GLU A 134 6.30 9.42 -1.36
CA GLU A 134 7.62 8.93 -1.71
C GLU A 134 8.11 9.64 -2.97
N ALA A 135 9.41 9.61 -3.23
CA ALA A 135 9.94 10.21 -4.46
C ALA A 135 11.08 9.40 -5.05
N LEU A 136 11.05 9.24 -6.38
CA LEU A 136 12.18 8.72 -7.13
C LEU A 136 13.21 9.83 -7.32
N SER A 137 14.46 9.51 -6.98
CA SER A 137 15.57 10.41 -7.23
C SER A 137 15.86 10.49 -8.73
N ALA A 138 16.18 11.70 -9.16
CA ALA A 138 16.50 11.98 -10.55
C ALA A 138 17.87 11.39 -10.91
N ILE A 139 17.94 10.72 -12.05
CA ILE A 139 19.23 10.36 -12.66
C ILE A 139 20.01 11.65 -12.94
N ARG A 140 21.30 11.65 -12.62
CA ARG A 140 22.19 12.79 -12.87
C ARG A 140 23.42 12.32 -13.63
N LYS A 141 23.69 12.98 -14.75
CA LYS A 141 25.02 12.95 -15.37
C LYS A 141 25.97 13.79 -14.54
N ASP A 142 27.18 13.28 -14.30
CA ASP A 142 28.23 14.10 -13.72
C ASP A 142 28.73 15.12 -14.75
N VAL A 143 28.21 16.35 -14.65
CA VAL A 143 28.60 17.46 -15.53
C VAL A 143 29.97 18.03 -15.18
N LEU A 144 30.52 17.70 -14.00
CA LEU A 144 31.77 18.24 -13.50
C LEU A 144 32.98 17.35 -13.81
N ALA A 145 32.78 16.15 -14.33
CA ALA A 145 33.85 15.17 -14.60
C ALA A 145 35.04 15.72 -15.43
N LYS A 146 34.81 16.69 -16.33
CA LYS A 146 35.86 17.32 -17.16
C LYS A 146 36.39 18.65 -16.59
N CYS A 147 35.99 19.04 -15.37
CA CYS A 147 36.39 20.29 -14.72
C CYS A 147 37.59 20.04 -13.80
N TYR A 148 38.80 19.99 -14.37
CA TYR A 148 40.04 19.73 -13.63
C TYR A 148 40.60 20.96 -12.88
N GLY A 149 40.03 22.15 -13.11
CA GLY A 149 40.49 23.42 -12.51
C GLY A 149 39.68 23.90 -11.30
N GLY A 150 40.22 24.91 -10.61
CA GLY A 150 39.60 25.60 -9.48
C GLY A 150 38.54 26.64 -9.87
N ASP A 151 38.21 26.79 -11.16
CA ASP A 151 37.23 27.76 -11.65
C ASP A 151 35.80 27.40 -11.19
N ILE A 152 35.38 28.03 -10.08
CA ILE A 152 34.06 27.90 -9.47
C ILE A 152 32.95 28.39 -10.42
N THR A 153 33.23 29.45 -11.20
CA THR A 153 32.29 30.05 -12.15
C THR A 153 31.87 29.05 -13.23
N ARG A 154 32.82 28.29 -13.79
CA ARG A 154 32.52 27.24 -14.78
C ARG A 154 31.68 26.10 -14.19
N LYS A 155 32.00 25.64 -12.97
CA LYS A 155 31.22 24.59 -12.26
C LYS A 155 29.77 25.04 -12.02
N LYS A 156 29.58 26.27 -11.51
CA LYS A 156 28.24 26.85 -11.29
C LYS A 156 27.43 26.96 -12.57
N LYS A 157 28.04 27.38 -13.69
CA LYS A 157 27.36 27.48 -15.00
C LYS A 157 26.82 26.14 -15.48
N LEU A 158 27.59 25.05 -15.33
CA LEU A 158 27.18 23.71 -15.73
C LEU A 158 26.05 23.16 -14.85
N LEU A 159 26.14 23.35 -13.53
CA LEU A 159 25.09 22.96 -12.59
C LEU A 159 23.78 23.72 -12.85
N ARG A 160 23.86 25.02 -13.14
CA ARG A 160 22.68 25.84 -13.47
C ARG A 160 21.99 25.36 -14.74
N LYS A 161 22.75 25.07 -15.81
CA LYS A 161 22.21 24.47 -17.04
C LYS A 161 21.54 23.11 -16.78
N GLN A 162 22.14 22.27 -15.95
CA GLN A 162 21.55 20.98 -15.59
C GLN A 162 20.24 21.15 -14.81
N ALA A 163 20.20 22.08 -13.84
CA ALA A 163 19.02 22.36 -13.04
C ALA A 163 17.86 22.91 -13.88
N GLU A 164 18.13 23.85 -14.79
CA GLU A 164 17.14 24.40 -15.72
C GLU A 164 16.62 23.32 -16.68
N GLY A 165 17.50 22.47 -17.21
CA GLY A 165 17.10 21.32 -18.02
C GLY A 165 16.18 20.36 -17.27
N LYS A 166 16.49 20.03 -16.02
CA LYS A 166 15.63 19.18 -15.17
C LYS A 166 14.29 19.84 -14.86
N LYS A 167 14.26 21.15 -14.63
CA LYS A 167 13.01 21.90 -14.39
C LYS A 167 12.10 21.87 -15.63
N ARG A 168 12.68 22.04 -16.82
CA ARG A 168 11.94 21.94 -18.09
C ARG A 168 11.43 20.52 -18.34
N MET A 169 12.26 19.50 -18.08
CA MET A 169 11.84 18.10 -18.20
C MET A 169 10.71 17.76 -17.22
N LYS A 170 10.72 18.29 -15.99
CA LYS A 170 9.65 18.06 -15.02
C LYS A 170 8.31 18.66 -15.47
N ALA A 171 8.32 19.82 -16.12
CA ALA A 171 7.09 20.50 -16.52
C ALA A 171 6.37 19.83 -17.70
N ILE A 172 7.11 19.13 -18.56
CA ILE A 172 6.59 18.50 -19.78
C ILE A 172 6.56 16.97 -19.65
N GLY A 173 7.34 16.42 -18.72
CA GLY A 173 7.56 14.99 -18.58
C GLY A 173 6.36 14.30 -17.95
N ARG A 174 5.64 13.53 -18.78
CA ARG A 174 4.70 12.52 -18.31
C ARG A 174 5.47 11.27 -17.88
N VAL A 175 5.04 10.64 -16.80
CA VAL A 175 5.62 9.38 -16.33
C VAL A 175 4.66 8.26 -16.69
N ASP A 176 5.04 7.46 -17.69
CA ASP A 176 4.29 6.27 -18.03
C ASP A 176 4.59 5.16 -17.01
N VAL A 177 3.53 4.58 -16.46
CA VAL A 177 3.62 3.46 -15.51
C VAL A 177 3.55 2.17 -16.31
N PRO A 178 4.56 1.28 -16.21
CA PRO A 178 4.50 -0.02 -16.88
C PRO A 178 3.31 -0.85 -16.40
N GLN A 179 2.70 -1.62 -17.29
CA GLN A 179 1.59 -2.52 -16.93
C GLN A 179 2.01 -3.59 -15.92
N GLU A 180 3.26 -4.04 -15.97
CA GLU A 180 3.83 -4.98 -15.00
C GLU A 180 3.85 -4.40 -13.58
N ALA A 181 4.20 -3.11 -13.45
CA ALA A 181 4.18 -2.41 -12.17
C ALA A 181 2.76 -2.34 -11.60
N PHE A 182 1.77 -2.15 -12.47
CA PHE A 182 0.36 -2.12 -12.08
C PHE A 182 -0.11 -3.48 -11.54
N MET A 183 0.19 -4.57 -12.27
CA MET A 183 -0.18 -5.93 -11.86
C MET A 183 0.49 -6.36 -10.55
N ALA A 184 1.73 -5.94 -10.33
CA ALA A 184 2.45 -6.22 -9.09
C ALA A 184 1.81 -5.52 -7.88
N VAL A 185 1.32 -4.29 -8.05
CA VAL A 185 0.65 -3.54 -6.98
C VAL A 185 -0.71 -4.14 -6.63
N LEU A 186 -1.50 -4.55 -7.63
CA LEU A 186 -2.79 -5.21 -7.40
C LEU A 186 -2.68 -6.56 -6.67
N LYS A 187 -1.61 -7.32 -6.91
CA LYS A 187 -1.36 -8.56 -6.14
C LYS A 187 -1.10 -8.26 -4.66
N LEU A 188 -0.40 -7.16 -4.39
CA LEU A 188 -0.03 -6.75 -3.04
C LEU A 188 -1.23 -6.17 -2.27
N GLU A 189 -2.17 -5.53 -2.97
CA GLU A 189 -3.44 -5.10 -2.38
C GLU A 189 -4.14 -6.26 -1.65
N LYS A 190 -4.11 -7.48 -2.21
CA LYS A 190 -4.69 -8.67 -1.59
C LYS A 190 -3.96 -9.18 -0.34
N GLU A 191 -2.69 -8.82 -0.17
CA GLU A 191 -1.89 -9.20 1.02
C GLU A 191 -1.99 -8.15 2.13
N VAL A 192 -2.29 -6.89 1.78
CA VAL A 192 -2.34 -5.78 2.75
C VAL A 192 -3.78 -5.51 3.23
N LEU A 193 -4.80 -5.69 2.38
CA LEU A 193 -6.22 -5.72 2.77
C LEU A 193 -6.61 -7.06 3.39
#